data_AF-S9W1Z8-F1
#
_entry.id   AF-S9W1Z8-F1
#
_cell.length_a   1.000
_cell.length_b   1.000
_cell.length_c   1.000
_cell.angle_alpha   90.00
_cell.angle_beta   90.00
_cell.angle_gamma   90.00
#
_symmetry.space_group_name_H-M   'P 1'
#
loop_
_entity.id
_entity.type
_entity.pdbx_description
1 polymer ?
#
loop_
_entity_poly.entity_id
_entity_poly.type
_entity_poly.pdbx_seq_one_letter_code
_entity_poly.pdbx_strand_id
1 'polypeptide(L)'
;MKSMLLRDSVKKASQFQKVLHKDPTQAEKLLEERRQLLEQAKSASEDDDSHSKVSLQSHWERLKRDENLMKRVLSNGASLTGPDNVENVRTMENMYELQEANSLDNSIRGTNELLERALATREDFEYQNSVLQNVSDRINHVALSIPFINQVLRKTKSRKQRDVILLSVLISTLTLLFFFFH
;
A
#
# COMPACT_ATOMS: atom_id res chain seq x y z
N MET A 1 19.56 -1.10 -2.69
CA MET A 1 19.73 -2.38 -3.44
C MET A 1 18.43 -3.17 -3.55
N LYS A 2 17.71 -3.45 -2.45
CA LYS A 2 16.42 -4.17 -2.42
C LYS A 2 15.32 -3.61 -3.32
N SER A 3 15.11 -2.29 -3.32
CA SER A 3 14.11 -1.63 -4.18
C SER A 3 14.39 -1.82 -5.68
N MET A 4 15.67 -1.92 -6.06
CA MET A 4 16.10 -2.19 -7.44
C MET A 4 15.79 -3.64 -7.83
N LEU A 5 16.09 -4.60 -6.95
CA LEU A 5 15.78 -6.03 -7.16
C LEU A 5 14.27 -6.28 -7.29
N LEU A 6 13.46 -5.64 -6.45
CA LEU A 6 12.00 -5.73 -6.53
C LEU A 6 11.46 -5.11 -7.83
N ARG A 7 12.00 -3.97 -8.24
CA ARG A 7 11.62 -3.31 -9.51
C ARG A 7 11.95 -4.19 -10.72
N ASP A 8 13.09 -4.87 -10.72
CA ASP A 8 13.47 -5.76 -11.81
C ASP A 8 12.66 -7.06 -11.81
N SER A 9 12.27 -7.58 -10.63
CA SER A 9 11.31 -8.69 -10.53
C SER A 9 9.95 -8.34 -11.16
N VAL A 10 9.49 -7.09 -11.02
CA VAL A 10 8.23 -6.61 -11.61
C VAL A 10 8.33 -6.48 -13.13
N LYS A 11 9.46 -6.01 -13.66
CA LYS A 11 9.70 -5.97 -15.11
C LYS A 11 9.67 -7.37 -15.72
N LYS A 12 10.34 -8.34 -15.08
CA LYS A 12 10.31 -9.75 -15.50
C LYS A 12 8.91 -10.35 -15.44
N ALA A 13 8.11 -9.98 -14.44
CA ALA A 13 6.69 -10.38 -14.37
C ALA A 13 5.88 -9.90 -15.59
N SER A 14 6.09 -8.65 -16.01
CA SER A 14 5.44 -8.10 -17.20
C SER A 14 5.91 -8.78 -18.48
N GLN A 15 7.21 -9.12 -18.57
CA GLN A 15 7.76 -9.86 -19.70
C GLN A 15 7.21 -11.29 -19.76
N PHE A 16 7.11 -11.99 -18.63
CA PHE A 16 6.49 -13.30 -18.53
C PHE A 16 5.06 -13.27 -19.08
N GLN A 17 4.22 -12.32 -18.65
CA GLN A 17 2.84 -12.21 -19.13
C GLN A 17 2.74 -12.01 -20.65
N LYS A 18 3.69 -11.29 -21.26
CA LYS A 18 3.74 -11.06 -22.72
C LYS A 18 4.20 -12.30 -23.50
N VAL A 19 5.08 -13.11 -22.91
CA VAL A 19 5.70 -14.28 -23.55
C VAL A 19 4.94 -15.57 -23.25
N LEU A 20 4.10 -15.60 -22.22
CA LEU A 20 3.34 -16.76 -21.75
C LEU A 20 2.56 -17.49 -22.86
N HIS A 21 2.00 -16.73 -23.80
CA HIS A 21 1.22 -17.28 -24.92
C HIS A 21 2.03 -17.52 -26.20
N LYS A 22 3.29 -17.06 -26.25
CA LYS A 22 4.13 -17.12 -27.46
C LYS A 22 5.14 -18.25 -27.39
N ASP A 23 5.88 -18.36 -26.29
CA ASP A 23 6.97 -19.33 -26.15
C ASP A 23 7.05 -19.86 -24.71
N PRO A 24 6.55 -21.09 -24.43
CA PRO A 24 6.50 -21.64 -23.06
C PRO A 24 7.89 -21.84 -22.46
N THR A 25 8.91 -22.14 -23.27
CA THR A 25 10.29 -22.36 -22.82
C THR A 25 11.00 -21.06 -22.40
N GLN A 26 10.66 -19.93 -23.02
CA GLN A 26 11.17 -18.62 -22.62
C GLN A 26 10.45 -18.10 -21.38
N ALA A 27 9.16 -18.41 -21.24
CA ALA A 27 8.37 -18.10 -20.05
C ALA A 27 8.94 -18.82 -18.80
N GLU A 28 9.34 -20.09 -18.92
CA GLU A 28 10.02 -20.83 -17.83
C GLU A 28 11.33 -20.19 -17.38
N LYS A 29 12.19 -19.78 -18.33
CA LYS A 29 13.46 -19.11 -18.01
C LYS A 29 13.24 -17.81 -17.24
N LEU A 30 12.23 -17.02 -17.63
CA LEU A 30 11.90 -15.76 -16.97
C LEU A 30 11.34 -15.96 -15.55
N LEU A 31 10.59 -17.04 -15.31
CA LEU A 31 10.13 -17.40 -13.96
C LEU A 31 11.30 -17.78 -13.05
N GLU A 32 12.24 -18.58 -13.55
CA GLU A 32 13.41 -18.98 -12.77
C GLU A 32 14.32 -17.78 -12.46
N GLU A 33 14.54 -16.91 -13.44
CA GLU A 33 15.33 -15.68 -13.25
C GLU A 33 14.66 -14.72 -12.25
N ARG A 34 13.33 -14.73 -12.16
CA ARG A 34 12.58 -13.97 -11.16
C ARG A 34 12.67 -14.60 -9.77
N ARG A 35 12.59 -15.93 -9.68
CA ARG A 35 12.77 -16.68 -8.43
C ARG A 35 14.12 -16.37 -7.80
N GLN A 36 15.18 -16.37 -8.59
CA GLN A 36 16.54 -16.02 -8.14
C GLN A 36 16.65 -14.60 -7.60
N LEU A 37 16.02 -13.61 -8.26
CA LEU A 37 16.00 -12.23 -7.76
C LEU A 37 15.24 -12.09 -6.44
N LEU A 38 14.16 -12.84 -6.25
CA LEU A 38 13.39 -12.82 -5.00
C LEU A 38 14.15 -13.50 -3.86
N GLU A 39 14.92 -14.55 -4.15
CA GLU A 39 15.78 -15.19 -3.15
C GLU A 39 16.94 -14.26 -2.74
N GLN A 40 17.54 -13.55 -3.70
CA GLN A 40 18.55 -12.51 -3.41
C GLN A 40 17.97 -11.33 -2.62
N ALA A 41 16.73 -10.92 -2.91
CA ALA A 41 16.06 -9.86 -2.17
C ALA A 41 15.64 -10.28 -0.75
N LYS A 42 15.39 -11.59 -0.55
CA LYS A 42 15.12 -12.20 0.74
C LYS A 42 16.38 -12.30 1.59
N SER A 43 17.51 -12.75 1.02
CA SER A 43 18.79 -12.81 1.75
C SER A 43 19.36 -11.43 2.07
N ALA A 44 19.06 -10.41 1.26
CA ALA A 44 19.40 -9.01 1.55
C ALA A 44 18.40 -8.30 2.50
N SER A 45 17.41 -9.02 3.02
CA SER A 45 16.41 -8.47 3.95
C SER A 45 16.85 -8.75 5.39
N GLU A 46 17.33 -7.74 6.11
CA GLU A 46 17.46 -7.78 7.56
C GLU A 46 16.07 -7.87 8.23
N ASP A 47 16.00 -8.59 9.35
CA ASP A 47 14.79 -9.18 9.90
C ASP A 47 13.78 -8.18 10.51
N ASP A 48 14.08 -6.89 10.53
CA ASP A 48 13.41 -5.91 11.39
C ASP A 48 12.32 -5.05 10.70
N ASP A 49 12.26 -5.02 9.35
CA ASP A 49 11.30 -4.16 8.64
C ASP A 49 10.05 -4.94 8.16
N SER A 50 8.93 -4.74 8.87
CA SER A 50 7.62 -5.38 8.63
C SER A 50 7.04 -5.08 7.24
N HIS A 51 7.18 -3.85 6.74
CA HIS A 51 6.73 -3.46 5.40
C HIS A 51 7.48 -4.22 4.30
N SER A 52 8.75 -4.50 4.59
CA SER A 52 9.64 -5.20 3.69
C SER A 52 9.32 -6.70 3.60
N LYS A 53 8.83 -7.30 4.69
CA LYS A 53 8.30 -8.67 4.74
C LYS A 53 6.99 -8.79 3.96
N VAL A 54 6.06 -7.85 4.14
CA VAL A 54 4.77 -7.83 3.42
C VAL A 54 4.97 -7.66 1.91
N SER A 55 5.86 -6.75 1.48
CA SER A 55 6.16 -6.57 0.06
C SER A 55 6.82 -7.80 -0.56
N LEU A 56 7.79 -8.42 0.11
CA LEU A 56 8.38 -9.68 -0.35
C LEU A 56 7.34 -10.80 -0.44
N GLN A 57 6.49 -10.94 0.57
CA GLN A 57 5.42 -11.94 0.59
C GLN A 57 4.47 -11.77 -0.60
N SER A 58 4.06 -10.54 -0.90
CA SER A 58 3.20 -10.26 -2.06
C SER A 58 3.86 -10.64 -3.40
N HIS A 59 5.18 -10.48 -3.52
CA HIS A 59 5.93 -10.86 -4.72
C HIS A 59 6.06 -12.38 -4.89
N TRP A 60 6.21 -13.11 -3.78
CA TRP A 60 6.21 -14.59 -3.75
C TRP A 60 4.84 -15.17 -4.12
N GLU A 61 3.76 -14.61 -3.59
CA GLU A 61 2.41 -15.02 -3.99
C GLU A 61 2.16 -14.80 -5.47
N ARG A 62 2.65 -13.67 -6.01
CA ARG A 62 2.53 -13.38 -7.43
C ARG A 62 3.34 -14.37 -8.29
N LEU A 63 4.54 -14.77 -7.86
CA LEU A 63 5.31 -15.80 -8.55
C LEU A 63 4.56 -17.15 -8.58
N LYS A 64 3.96 -17.56 -7.45
CA LYS A 64 3.18 -18.79 -7.35
C LYS A 64 1.94 -18.78 -8.24
N ARG A 65 1.27 -17.63 -8.35
CA ARG A 65 0.15 -17.45 -9.30
C ARG A 65 0.62 -17.62 -10.75
N ASP A 66 1.73 -16.98 -11.11
CA ASP A 66 2.30 -17.06 -12.46
C ASP A 66 2.71 -18.50 -12.84
N GLU A 67 3.26 -19.27 -11.90
CA GLU A 67 3.57 -20.70 -12.08
C GLU A 67 2.31 -21.56 -12.31
N ASN A 68 1.26 -21.31 -11.52
CA ASN A 68 -0.02 -22.01 -11.69
C ASN A 68 -0.68 -21.68 -13.03
N LEU A 69 -0.55 -20.45 -13.52
CA LEU A 69 -1.02 -20.05 -14.85
C LEU A 69 -0.28 -20.81 -15.96
N MET A 70 1.04 -20.93 -15.86
CA MET A 70 1.84 -21.68 -16.82
C MET A 70 1.43 -23.15 -16.88
N LYS A 71 1.25 -23.79 -15.71
CA LYS A 71 0.78 -25.18 -15.62
C LYS A 71 -0.58 -25.38 -16.30
N ARG A 72 -1.50 -24.43 -16.14
CA ARG A 72 -2.83 -24.46 -16.80
C ARG A 72 -2.74 -24.28 -18.32
N VAL A 73 -1.89 -23.38 -18.79
CA VAL A 73 -1.67 -23.17 -20.24
C VAL A 73 -1.08 -24.43 -20.86
N LEU A 74 -0.11 -25.06 -20.19
CA LEU A 74 0.53 -26.28 -20.67
C LEU A 74 -0.44 -27.49 -20.67
N SER A 75 -1.26 -27.63 -19.61
CA SER A 75 -2.27 -28.69 -19.55
C SER A 75 -3.37 -28.52 -20.59
N ASN A 76 -3.85 -27.28 -20.80
CA ASN A 76 -4.89 -27.00 -21.78
C ASN A 76 -4.39 -27.18 -23.22
N GLY A 77 -3.12 -26.86 -23.50
CA GLY A 77 -2.50 -27.15 -24.80
C GLY A 77 -2.43 -28.65 -25.11
N ALA A 78 -2.25 -29.50 -24.09
CA ALA A 78 -2.21 -30.95 -24.23
C ALA A 78 -3.61 -31.57 -24.46
N SER A 79 -4.67 -31.00 -23.86
CA SER A 79 -6.04 -31.53 -23.99
C SER A 79 -6.70 -31.30 -25.37
N LEU A 80 -6.12 -30.44 -26.23
CA LEU A 80 -6.67 -30.11 -27.56
C LEU A 80 -6.25 -31.08 -28.68
N THR A 81 -5.48 -32.14 -28.40
CA THR A 81 -4.88 -33.04 -29.41
C THR A 81 -5.29 -34.52 -29.29
N GLY A 82 -6.47 -34.82 -28.73
CA GLY A 82 -7.00 -36.19 -28.65
C GLY A 82 -8.05 -36.50 -29.74
N PRO A 83 -7.95 -37.63 -30.48
CA PRO A 83 -8.83 -37.92 -31.61
C PRO A 83 -10.26 -38.34 -31.21
N ASP A 84 -11.20 -37.86 -32.02
CA ASP A 84 -12.66 -37.99 -31.97
C ASP A 84 -13.18 -39.44 -31.89
N ASN A 85 -14.19 -39.67 -31.03
CA ASN A 85 -15.09 -40.82 -31.09
C ASN A 85 -16.51 -40.36 -30.72
N VAL A 86 -17.54 -40.82 -31.43
CA VAL A 86 -18.90 -40.24 -31.33
C VAL A 86 -19.63 -40.61 -30.02
N GLU A 87 -19.22 -41.67 -29.33
CA GLU A 87 -19.62 -41.99 -27.94
C GLU A 87 -18.96 -41.06 -26.91
N ASN A 88 -17.86 -40.43 -27.31
CA ASN A 88 -17.22 -39.35 -26.58
C ASN A 88 -18.13 -38.12 -26.57
N VAL A 89 -19.00 -37.86 -27.55
CA VAL A 89 -19.81 -36.60 -27.56
C VAL A 89 -20.72 -36.47 -26.35
N ARG A 90 -21.45 -37.52 -25.95
CA ARG A 90 -22.28 -37.51 -24.73
C ARG A 90 -21.43 -37.50 -23.46
N THR A 91 -20.30 -38.21 -23.48
CA THR A 91 -19.35 -38.25 -22.36
C THR A 91 -18.62 -36.91 -22.20
N MET A 92 -18.42 -36.19 -23.30
CA MET A 92 -17.78 -34.89 -23.43
C MET A 92 -18.76 -33.77 -23.11
N GLU A 93 -20.05 -33.92 -23.44
CA GLU A 93 -21.15 -33.08 -22.95
C GLU A 93 -21.28 -33.22 -21.43
N ASN A 94 -21.35 -34.43 -20.89
CA ASN A 94 -21.35 -34.66 -19.43
C ASN A 94 -20.07 -34.14 -18.75
N MET A 95 -18.89 -34.30 -19.35
CA MET A 95 -17.64 -33.73 -18.83
C MET A 95 -17.65 -32.20 -18.88
N TYR A 96 -18.19 -31.61 -19.95
CA TYR A 96 -18.33 -30.17 -20.10
C TYR A 96 -19.29 -29.60 -19.05
N GLU A 97 -20.44 -30.25 -18.83
CA GLU A 97 -21.40 -29.89 -17.78
C GLU A 97 -20.78 -29.99 -16.38
N LEU A 98 -20.02 -31.04 -16.09
CA LEU A 98 -19.30 -31.18 -14.82
C LEU A 98 -18.19 -30.14 -14.67
N GLN A 99 -17.49 -29.80 -15.75
CA GLN A 99 -16.48 -28.76 -15.76
C GLN A 99 -17.11 -27.38 -15.54
N GLU A 100 -18.27 -27.12 -16.14
CA GLU A 100 -19.05 -25.90 -15.95
C GLU A 100 -19.56 -25.80 -14.51
N ALA A 101 -20.08 -26.89 -13.95
CA ALA A 101 -20.48 -26.94 -12.54
C ALA A 101 -19.31 -26.67 -11.58
N ASN A 102 -18.13 -27.24 -11.85
CA ASN A 102 -16.91 -26.95 -11.08
C ASN A 102 -16.42 -25.51 -11.26
N SER A 103 -16.51 -24.96 -12.48
CA SER A 103 -16.18 -23.56 -12.75
C SER A 103 -17.14 -22.62 -12.01
N LEU A 104 -18.43 -22.94 -12.00
CA LEU A 104 -19.47 -22.21 -11.30
C LEU A 104 -19.25 -22.24 -9.78
N ASP A 105 -18.96 -23.41 -9.20
CA ASP A 105 -18.64 -23.52 -7.76
C ASP A 105 -17.43 -22.65 -7.39
N ASN A 106 -16.37 -22.71 -8.19
CA ASN A 106 -15.19 -21.86 -8.00
C ASN A 106 -15.52 -20.36 -8.12
N SER A 107 -16.41 -19.99 -9.05
CA SER A 107 -16.88 -18.62 -9.24
C SER A 107 -17.71 -18.13 -8.04
N ILE A 108 -18.59 -18.99 -7.51
CA ILE A 108 -19.41 -18.71 -6.33
C ILE A 108 -18.52 -18.53 -5.10
N ARG A 109 -17.54 -19.41 -4.90
CA ARG A 109 -16.57 -19.29 -3.81
C ARG A 109 -15.76 -18.00 -3.92
N GLY A 110 -15.27 -17.67 -5.11
CA GLY A 110 -14.56 -16.41 -5.35
C GLY A 110 -15.44 -15.17 -5.15
N THR A 111 -16.73 -15.25 -5.49
CA THR A 111 -17.72 -14.19 -5.25
C THR A 111 -17.98 -14.01 -3.75
N ASN A 112 -18.07 -15.08 -2.98
CA ASN A 112 -18.24 -15.02 -1.53
C ASN A 112 -17.01 -14.41 -0.84
N GLU A 113 -15.79 -14.78 -1.24
CA GLU A 113 -14.55 -14.16 -0.75
C GLU A 113 -14.51 -12.66 -1.08
N LEU A 114 -14.96 -12.27 -2.28
CA LEU A 114 -15.06 -10.86 -2.67
C LEU A 114 -16.11 -10.11 -1.84
N LEU A 115 -17.26 -10.73 -1.57
CA LEU A 115 -18.32 -10.17 -0.72
C LEU A 115 -17.81 -9.97 0.71
N GLU A 116 -17.17 -10.97 1.29
CA GLU A 116 -16.58 -10.90 2.63
C GLU A 116 -15.54 -9.77 2.71
N ARG A 117 -14.66 -9.68 1.71
CA ARG A 117 -13.67 -8.59 1.64
C ARG A 117 -14.32 -7.22 1.48
N ALA A 118 -15.41 -7.12 0.70
CA ALA A 118 -16.15 -5.87 0.53
C ALA A 118 -16.84 -5.44 1.84
N LEU A 119 -17.38 -6.40 2.59
CA LEU A 119 -17.97 -6.16 3.91
C LEU A 119 -16.91 -5.69 4.92
N ALA A 120 -15.77 -6.38 4.99
CA ALA A 120 -14.64 -5.95 5.83
C ALA A 120 -14.15 -4.54 5.45
N THR A 121 -14.04 -4.25 4.14
CA THR A 121 -13.66 -2.92 3.65
C THR A 121 -14.68 -1.85 4.04
N ARG A 122 -15.98 -2.17 4.01
CA ARG A 122 -17.04 -1.25 4.46
C ARG A 122 -16.93 -0.95 5.95
N GLU A 123 -16.70 -1.96 6.78
CA GLU A 123 -16.48 -1.79 8.22
C GLU A 123 -15.25 -0.91 8.51
N ASP A 124 -14.15 -1.14 7.79
CA ASP A 124 -12.95 -0.30 7.88
C ASP A 124 -13.23 1.16 7.50
N PHE A 125 -14.06 1.42 6.47
CA PHE A 125 -14.46 2.77 6.11
C PHE A 125 -15.36 3.43 7.16
N GLU A 126 -16.28 2.69 7.77
CA GLU A 126 -17.11 3.17 8.88
C GLU A 126 -16.24 3.55 10.09
N TYR A 127 -15.26 2.70 10.43
CA TYR A 127 -14.27 3.01 11.47
C TYR A 127 -13.44 4.25 11.13
N GLN A 128 -12.92 4.36 9.90
CA GLN A 128 -12.17 5.53 9.45
C GLN A 128 -13.00 6.82 9.54
N ASN A 129 -14.29 6.78 9.22
CA ASN A 129 -15.17 7.93 9.34
C ASN A 129 -15.27 8.40 10.81
N SER A 130 -15.35 7.46 11.77
CA SER A 130 -15.32 7.80 13.20
C SER A 130 -13.99 8.44 13.62
N VAL A 131 -12.87 7.97 13.06
CA VAL A 131 -11.54 8.57 13.31
C VAL A 131 -11.48 9.99 12.75
N LEU A 132 -11.99 10.22 11.53
CA LEU A 132 -12.04 11.55 10.93
C LEU A 132 -12.91 12.52 11.73
N GLN A 133 -14.04 12.07 12.28
CA GLN A 133 -14.85 12.86 13.20
C GLN A 133 -14.07 13.25 14.45
N ASN A 134 -13.38 12.29 15.09
CA ASN A 134 -12.52 12.56 16.24
C ASN A 134 -11.39 13.57 15.92
N VAL A 135 -10.80 13.47 14.73
CA VAL A 135 -9.77 14.43 14.27
C VAL A 135 -10.38 15.80 14.05
N SER A 136 -11.56 15.89 13.42
CA SER A 136 -12.30 17.13 13.23
C SER A 136 -12.60 17.80 14.58
N ASP A 137 -13.06 17.03 15.57
CA ASP A 137 -13.35 17.54 16.91
C ASP A 137 -12.10 18.08 17.61
N ARG A 138 -10.96 17.38 17.48
CA ARG A 138 -9.67 17.85 17.99
C ARG A 138 -9.21 19.13 17.29
N ILE A 139 -9.37 19.21 15.97
CA ILE A 139 -9.04 20.42 15.20
C ILE A 139 -9.91 21.59 15.66
N ASN A 140 -11.21 21.37 15.81
CA ASN A 140 -12.13 22.39 16.32
C ASN A 140 -11.75 22.84 17.74
N HIS A 141 -11.41 21.89 18.61
CA HIS A 141 -10.96 22.20 19.97
C HIS A 141 -9.65 23.03 19.96
N VAL A 142 -8.69 22.67 19.11
CA VAL A 142 -7.46 23.44 18.92
C VAL A 142 -7.75 24.82 18.34
N ALA A 143 -8.63 24.93 17.35
CA ALA A 143 -9.03 26.21 16.75
C ALA A 143 -9.64 27.17 17.80
N LEU A 144 -10.46 26.64 18.72
CA LEU A 144 -10.99 27.40 19.86
C LEU A 144 -9.91 27.81 20.87
N SER A 145 -8.78 27.10 20.95
CA SER A 145 -7.66 27.43 21.84
C SER A 145 -6.71 28.52 21.29
N ILE A 146 -6.67 28.72 19.97
CA ILE A 146 -5.89 29.77 19.30
C ILE A 146 -6.13 31.18 19.88
N PRO A 147 -7.37 31.67 20.08
CA PRO A 147 -7.59 33.00 20.67
C PRO A 147 -7.05 33.12 22.09
N PHE A 148 -7.13 32.07 22.90
CA PHE A 148 -6.59 32.06 24.26
C PHE A 148 -5.05 32.14 24.25
N ILE A 149 -4.40 31.37 23.38
CA ILE A 149 -2.94 31.41 23.18
C ILE A 149 -2.50 32.82 22.77
N ASN A 150 -3.24 33.47 21.87
CA ASN A 150 -2.95 34.84 21.44
C ASN A 150 -3.10 35.85 22.62
N GLN A 151 -4.09 35.66 23.49
CA GLN A 151 -4.24 36.49 24.69
C GLN A 151 -3.08 36.32 25.67
N VAL A 152 -2.62 35.09 25.91
CA VAL A 152 -1.46 34.81 26.78
C VAL A 152 -0.19 35.42 26.19
N LEU A 153 0.04 35.24 24.89
CA LEU A 153 1.19 35.82 24.19
C LEU A 153 1.18 37.36 24.26
N ARG A 154 0.03 38.00 24.07
CA ARG A 154 -0.15 39.45 24.23
C ARG A 154 0.16 39.93 25.65
N LYS A 155 -0.26 39.18 26.68
CA LYS A 155 0.05 39.51 28.08
C LYS A 155 1.55 39.44 28.36
N THR A 156 2.25 38.43 27.86
CA THR A 156 3.72 38.31 28.00
C THR A 156 4.45 39.45 27.28
N LYS A 157 4.03 39.78 26.05
CA LYS A 157 4.60 40.91 25.30
C LYS A 157 4.38 42.26 26.00
N SER A 158 3.20 42.48 26.58
CA SER A 158 2.88 43.74 27.29
C SER A 158 3.75 43.93 28.54
N ARG A 159 4.06 42.87 29.30
CA ARG A 159 4.97 42.96 30.46
C ARG A 159 6.37 43.42 30.03
N LYS A 160 6.94 42.77 29.00
CA LYS A 160 8.26 43.13 28.46
C LYS A 160 8.30 44.56 27.90
N GLN A 161 7.21 45.02 27.28
CA GLN A 161 7.11 46.40 26.78
C GLN A 161 7.09 47.43 27.91
N ARG A 162 6.40 47.14 29.03
CA ARG A 162 6.37 48.05 30.18
C ARG A 162 7.77 48.22 30.78
N ASP A 163 8.53 47.14 30.93
CA ASP A 163 9.87 47.18 31.51
C ASP A 163 10.85 47.99 30.63
N VAL A 164 10.77 47.83 29.30
CA VAL A 164 11.59 48.61 28.35
C VAL A 164 11.22 50.09 28.38
N ILE A 165 9.93 50.43 28.45
CA ILE A 165 9.48 51.82 28.55
C ILE A 165 10.04 52.46 29.83
N LEU A 166 9.90 51.79 30.99
CA LEU A 166 10.43 52.30 32.26
C LEU A 166 11.95 52.55 32.21
N LEU A 167 12.70 51.60 31.65
CA LEU A 167 14.15 51.73 31.50
C LEU A 167 14.52 52.92 30.60
N SER A 168 13.83 53.08 29.47
CA SER A 168 14.10 54.18 28.52
C SER A 168 13.80 55.55 29.11
N VAL A 169 12.72 55.68 29.88
CA VAL A 169 12.37 56.92 30.58
C VAL A 169 13.42 57.23 31.64
N LEU A 170 13.83 56.24 32.44
CA LEU A 170 14.83 56.42 33.48
C LEU A 170 16.16 56.94 32.90
N ILE A 171 16.65 56.30 31.85
CA ILE A 171 17.90 56.68 31.16
C ILE A 171 17.77 58.09 30.57
N SER A 172 16.67 58.37 29.86
CA SER A 172 16.45 59.68 29.24
C SER A 172 16.38 60.80 30.29
N THR A 173 15.72 60.56 31.43
CA THR A 173 15.59 61.54 32.50
C THR A 173 16.94 61.82 33.16
N LEU A 174 17.73 60.77 33.40
CA LEU A 174 19.06 60.90 34.00
C LEU A 174 20.04 61.67 33.10
N THR A 175 20.03 61.37 31.80
CA THR A 175 20.87 62.09 30.82
C THR A 175 20.50 63.58 30.74
N LEU A 176 19.21 63.91 30.82
CA LEU A 176 18.74 65.30 30.75
C LEU A 176 19.14 66.09 32.01
N LEU A 177 19.00 65.46 33.19
CA LEU A 177 19.49 66.03 34.45
C LEU A 177 21.00 66.27 34.43
N PHE A 178 21.76 65.29 33.95
CA PHE A 178 23.21 65.41 33.82
C PHE A 178 23.60 66.59 32.91
N PHE A 179 22.92 66.78 31.78
CA PHE A 179 23.19 67.88 30.85
C PHE A 179 22.82 69.27 31.39
N PHE A 180 21.82 69.38 32.28
CA PHE A 180 21.41 70.68 32.83
C PHE A 180 22.19 71.10 34.08
N PHE A 181 22.69 70.14 34.86
CA PHE A 181 23.40 70.40 36.12
C PHE A 181 24.93 70.31 36.01
N HIS A 182 25.47 69.88 34.87
CA HIS A 182 26.90 69.84 34.55
C HIS A 182 27.19 70.67 33.30
#